data_AF-A0AAU4U2G2-F1
#
_entry.id   AF-A0AAU4U2G2-F1
#
_cell.length_a   1.000
_cell.length_b   1.000
_cell.length_c   1.000
_cell.angle_alpha   90.00
_cell.angle_beta   90.00
_cell.angle_gamma   90.00
#
_symmetry.space_group_name_H-M   'P 1'
#
loop_
_entity.id
_entity.type
_entity.pdbx_description
1 polymer ?
#
loop_
_entity_poly.entity_id
_entity_poly.type
_entity_poly.pdbx_seq_one_letter_code
_entity_poly.pdbx_strand_id
1 'polypeptide(L)'
;MGWFLGLGIAGVVLLLLALVFDGVLEGLFESAGVLDGLFDGLLSLPVIAGFVSMFGFSGAIAMGTTGVGAIGATAIGTPTGLATGWLAYRLSQVLLLDRSGAAPRHDDLIGTSASVVTAIPADGFGEVLVHRAGQPVKLSAKSPAPVARGAEVWVEGTLSQTAVSVRPVER
;
A
#
# COMPACT_ATOMS: atom_id res chain seq x y z
N MET A 1 9.93 35.88 15.75
CA MET A 1 10.45 34.56 16.17
C MET A 1 9.37 33.65 16.71
N GLY A 2 8.67 34.03 17.79
CA GLY A 2 7.74 33.14 18.50
C GLY A 2 6.63 32.52 17.65
N TRP A 3 6.09 33.26 16.66
CA TRP A 3 5.07 32.74 15.76
C TRP A 3 5.56 31.57 14.90
N PHE A 4 6.74 31.69 14.28
CA PHE A 4 7.33 30.61 13.48
C PHE A 4 7.67 29.38 14.31
N LEU A 5 8.24 29.58 15.50
CA LEU A 5 8.53 28.47 16.41
C LEU A 5 7.24 27.78 16.90
N GLY A 6 6.20 28.57 17.20
CA GLY A 6 4.88 28.06 17.56
C GLY A 6 4.25 27.22 16.43
N LEU A 7 4.34 27.68 15.18
CA LEU A 7 3.92 26.90 14.01
C LEU A 7 4.72 25.60 13.88
N GLY A 8 6.04 25.66 14.08
CA GLY A 8 6.91 24.48 14.04
C GLY A 8 6.48 23.39 15.03
N ILE A 9 6.26 23.80 16.29
CA ILE A 9 5.80 22.93 17.37
C ILE A 9 4.37 22.43 17.12
N ALA A 10 3.46 23.32 16.70
CA ALA A 10 2.08 22.93 16.38
C ALA A 10 2.04 21.89 15.27
N GLY A 11 2.90 22.01 14.25
CA GLY A 11 3.06 20.99 13.21
C GLY A 11 3.52 19.64 13.77
N VAL A 12 4.47 19.62 14.71
CA VAL A 12 4.91 18.37 15.37
C VAL A 12 3.79 17.75 16.21
N VAL A 13 3.08 18.56 16.99
CA VAL A 13 1.96 18.09 17.80
C VAL A 13 0.87 17.52 16.89
N LEU A 14 0.56 18.20 15.79
CA LEU A 14 -0.39 17.70 14.80
C LEU A 14 0.08 16.39 14.18
N LEU A 15 1.37 16.24 13.88
CA LEU A 15 1.94 15.01 13.35
C LEU A 15 1.85 13.85 14.34
N LEU A 16 2.11 14.12 15.63
CA LEU A 16 1.94 13.13 16.70
C LEU A 16 0.47 12.72 16.85
N LEU A 17 -0.46 13.67 16.79
CA LEU A 17 -1.89 13.37 16.83
C LEU A 17 -2.32 12.56 15.61
N ALA A 18 -1.86 12.91 14.41
CA ALA A 18 -2.13 12.15 13.20
C ALA A 18 -1.64 10.71 13.33
N LEU A 19 -0.43 10.51 13.84
CA LEU A 19 0.13 9.16 14.00
C LEU A 19 -0.60 8.32 15.07
N VAL A 20 -1.02 8.94 16.17
CA VAL A 20 -1.68 8.24 17.29
C VAL A 20 -3.16 7.95 16.98
N PHE A 21 -3.83 8.86 16.28
CA PHE A 21 -5.27 8.82 16.06
C PHE A 21 -5.65 8.62 14.60
N ASP A 22 -4.73 8.14 13.75
CA ASP A 22 -4.88 8.02 12.29
C ASP A 22 -6.27 7.47 11.89
N GLY A 23 -6.62 6.26 12.34
CA GLY A 23 -7.91 5.64 12.04
C GLY A 23 -9.15 6.29 12.68
N VAL A 24 -9.00 7.07 13.76
CA VAL A 24 -10.13 7.80 14.38
C VAL A 24 -10.36 9.13 13.67
N LEU A 25 -9.28 9.83 13.33
CA LEU A 25 -9.30 11.07 12.56
C LEU A 25 -9.89 10.79 11.17
N GLU A 26 -9.42 9.76 10.50
CA GLU A 26 -9.87 9.38 9.16
C GLU A 26 -11.39 9.09 9.14
N GLY A 27 -11.88 8.25 10.05
CA GLY A 27 -13.32 7.99 10.18
C GLY A 27 -14.17 9.21 10.56
N LEU A 28 -13.62 10.16 11.31
CA LEU A 28 -14.29 11.44 11.61
C LEU A 28 -14.34 12.36 10.38
N PHE A 29 -13.26 12.44 9.59
CA PHE A 29 -13.20 13.26 8.39
C PHE A 29 -14.08 12.72 7.25
N GLU A 30 -14.16 11.40 7.08
CA GLU A 30 -15.12 10.73 6.19
C GLU A 30 -16.57 11.08 6.60
N SER A 31 -16.90 10.99 7.89
CA SER A 31 -18.24 11.31 8.39
C SER A 31 -18.63 12.79 8.26
N ALA A 32 -17.65 13.69 8.16
CA ALA A 32 -17.86 15.13 8.01
C ALA A 32 -18.06 15.58 6.54
N GLY A 33 -18.01 14.66 5.57
CA GLY A 33 -18.23 14.96 4.15
C GLY A 33 -17.15 15.83 3.51
N VAL A 34 -15.95 15.87 4.11
CA VAL A 34 -14.83 16.70 3.64
C VAL A 34 -14.04 15.93 2.57
N LEU A 35 -14.34 16.17 1.29
CA LEU A 35 -13.54 15.84 0.09
C LEU A 35 -12.77 14.49 0.14
N ASP A 36 -13.53 13.41 -0.04
CA ASP A 36 -13.23 11.98 0.09
C ASP A 36 -12.19 11.41 -0.93
N GLY A 37 -11.04 12.09 -1.10
CA GLY A 37 -9.98 11.57 -1.97
C GLY A 37 -8.83 12.54 -2.28
N LEU A 38 -8.98 13.83 -1.95
CA LEU A 38 -7.87 14.78 -2.04
C LEU A 38 -6.93 14.65 -0.81
N PHE A 39 -7.48 14.21 0.32
CA PHE A 39 -6.75 14.00 1.58
C PHE A 39 -6.08 12.63 1.68
N ASP A 40 -6.48 11.62 0.90
CA ASP A 40 -5.86 10.28 0.88
C ASP A 40 -4.39 10.26 0.43
N GLY A 41 -3.91 11.35 -0.19
CA GLY A 41 -2.54 11.42 -0.69
C GLY A 41 -1.90 12.77 -0.45
N LEU A 42 -2.25 13.75 -1.29
CA LEU A 42 -1.50 15.00 -1.41
C LEU A 42 -1.75 15.97 -0.24
N LEU A 43 -2.90 15.87 0.41
CA LEU A 43 -3.27 16.68 1.59
C LEU A 43 -3.40 15.86 2.87
N SER A 44 -2.82 14.66 2.96
CA SER A 44 -2.92 13.87 4.19
C SER A 44 -2.44 14.64 5.43
N LEU A 45 -3.05 14.38 6.59
CA LEU A 45 -2.70 15.02 7.86
C LEU A 45 -1.19 14.99 8.14
N PRO A 46 -0.47 13.88 7.93
CA PRO A 46 0.98 13.85 8.09
C PRO A 46 1.74 14.77 7.13
N VAL A 47 1.30 14.90 5.87
CA VAL A 47 1.93 15.78 4.87
C VAL A 47 1.74 17.25 5.26
N ILE A 48 0.52 17.65 5.67
CA ILE A 48 0.24 19.01 6.14
C ILE A 48 1.03 19.30 7.43
N ALA A 49 1.04 18.36 8.38
CA ALA A 49 1.76 18.52 9.63
C ALA A 49 3.27 18.66 9.40
N GLY A 50 3.85 17.85 8.50
CA GLY A 50 5.24 17.94 8.08
C GLY A 50 5.56 19.27 7.39
N PHE A 51 4.69 19.75 6.49
CA PHE A 51 4.81 21.06 5.86
C PHE A 51 4.83 22.20 6.91
N VAL A 52 3.83 22.24 7.80
CA VAL A 52 3.68 23.28 8.82
C VAL A 52 4.87 23.27 9.78
N SER A 53 5.32 22.07 10.16
CA SER A 53 6.48 21.90 11.03
C SER A 53 7.75 22.46 10.39
N MET A 54 8.06 22.04 9.16
CA MET A 54 9.28 22.52 8.49
C MET A 54 9.20 23.97 8.07
N PHE A 55 8.04 24.49 7.67
CA PHE A 55 7.84 25.92 7.45
C PHE A 55 8.14 26.73 8.71
N GLY A 56 7.59 26.30 9.86
CA GLY A 56 7.76 26.97 11.14
C GLY A 56 9.21 26.91 11.63
N PHE A 57 9.83 25.74 11.65
CA PHE A 57 11.20 25.59 12.15
C PHE A 57 12.23 26.25 11.24
N SER A 58 12.14 26.10 9.92
CA SER A 58 13.08 26.76 9.00
C SER A 58 12.93 28.28 9.02
N GLY A 59 11.70 28.81 9.13
CA GLY A 59 11.45 30.25 9.31
C GLY A 59 11.99 30.77 10.65
N ALA A 60 11.85 30.00 11.73
CA ALA A 60 12.41 30.34 13.04
C ALA A 60 13.95 30.33 13.02
N ILE A 61 14.56 29.32 12.41
CA ILE A 61 16.01 29.23 12.24
C ILE A 61 16.51 30.40 11.42
N ALA A 62 15.94 30.65 10.23
CA ALA A 62 16.34 31.74 9.37
C ALA A 62 16.28 33.10 10.10
N MET A 63 15.16 33.40 10.76
CA MET A 63 15.02 34.64 11.52
C MET A 63 16.02 34.73 12.69
N GLY A 64 16.36 33.60 13.31
CA GLY A 64 17.29 33.53 14.45
C GLY A 64 18.76 33.59 14.09
N THR A 65 19.15 33.06 12.94
CA THR A 65 20.56 32.95 12.54
C THR A 65 20.99 34.06 11.60
N THR A 66 20.12 34.51 10.69
CA THR A 66 20.47 35.51 9.67
C THR A 66 19.84 36.88 9.93
N GLY A 67 18.97 37.01 10.94
CA GLY A 67 18.30 38.26 11.27
C GLY A 67 17.30 38.72 10.20
N VAL A 68 16.95 37.86 9.24
CA VAL A 68 15.95 38.18 8.21
C VAL A 68 14.59 38.41 8.84
N GLY A 69 13.90 39.46 8.37
CA GLY A 69 12.53 39.77 8.80
C GLY A 69 11.54 38.66 8.42
N ALA A 70 10.29 38.81 8.86
CA ALA A 70 9.23 37.81 8.62
C ALA A 70 9.08 37.43 7.13
N ILE A 71 9.26 38.39 6.22
CA ILE A 71 9.20 38.15 4.78
C ILE A 71 10.31 37.18 4.33
N GLY A 72 11.55 37.38 4.78
CA GLY A 72 12.67 36.50 4.45
C GLY A 72 12.53 35.11 5.07
N ALA A 73 12.03 35.04 6.31
CA ALA A 73 11.71 33.78 6.97
C ALA A 73 10.63 32.97 6.22
N THR A 74 9.57 33.63 5.73
CA THR A 74 8.55 33.00 4.89
C THR A 74 9.11 32.56 3.54
N ALA A 75 9.96 33.38 2.92
CA ALA A 75 10.58 33.05 1.63
C ALA A 75 11.47 31.80 1.70
N ILE A 76 12.12 31.56 2.84
CA ILE A 76 12.91 30.35 3.10
C ILE A 76 12.00 29.19 3.54
N GLY A 77 11.02 29.47 4.40
CA GLY A 77 10.17 28.44 4.98
C GLY A 77 9.25 27.76 3.98
N THR A 78 8.70 28.51 3.02
CA THR A 78 7.80 27.96 1.99
C THR A 78 8.46 26.86 1.15
N PRO A 79 9.62 27.07 0.50
CA PRO A 79 10.26 26.01 -0.29
C PRO A 79 10.71 24.82 0.58
N THR A 80 11.19 25.05 1.81
CA THR A 80 11.56 23.94 2.71
C THR A 80 10.34 23.13 3.14
N GLY A 81 9.24 23.80 3.48
CA GLY A 81 7.97 23.15 3.79
C GLY A 81 7.45 22.34 2.60
N LEU A 82 7.40 22.93 1.40
CA LEU A 82 6.95 22.26 0.19
C LEU A 82 7.81 21.03 -0.15
N ALA A 83 9.14 21.15 -0.06
CA ALA A 83 10.05 20.03 -0.29
C ALA A 83 9.79 18.88 0.71
N THR A 84 9.53 19.21 1.97
CA THR A 84 9.23 18.24 3.02
C THR A 84 7.88 17.55 2.77
N GLY A 85 6.83 18.32 2.47
CA GLY A 85 5.51 17.78 2.15
C GLY A 85 5.54 16.90 0.91
N TRP A 86 6.24 17.33 -0.14
CA TRP A 86 6.44 16.53 -1.35
C TRP A 86 7.18 15.22 -1.07
N LEU A 87 8.23 15.25 -0.24
CA LEU A 87 8.97 14.05 0.13
C LEU A 87 8.09 13.07 0.91
N ALA A 88 7.33 13.56 1.89
CA ALA A 88 6.38 12.75 2.66
C ALA A 88 5.35 12.10 1.74
N TYR A 89 4.73 12.87 0.84
CA TYR A 89 3.79 12.34 -0.16
C TYR A 89 4.42 11.26 -1.04
N ARG A 90 5.63 11.50 -1.55
CA ARG A 90 6.34 10.54 -2.41
C ARG A 90 6.65 9.24 -1.67
N LEU A 91 7.05 9.31 -0.41
CA LEU A 91 7.29 8.13 0.42
C LEU A 91 6.00 7.33 0.63
N SER A 92 4.89 7.99 0.98
CA SER A 92 3.60 7.32 1.11
C SER A 92 3.18 6.63 -0.18
N GLN A 93 3.33 7.30 -1.33
CA GLN A 93 3.02 6.72 -2.63
C GLN A 93 3.92 5.51 -2.95
N VAL A 94 5.21 5.56 -2.63
CA VAL A 94 6.11 4.42 -2.85
C VAL A 94 5.72 3.21 -1.98
N LEU A 95 5.24 3.44 -0.76
CA LEU A 95 4.76 2.39 0.13
C LEU A 95 3.41 1.80 -0.33
N LEU A 96 2.52 2.65 -0.87
CA LEU A 96 1.22 2.25 -1.39
C LEU A 96 1.28 1.68 -2.81
N LEU A 97 2.38 1.89 -3.53
CA LEU A 97 2.56 1.36 -4.88
C LEU A 97 2.70 -0.17 -4.82
N ASP A 98 1.58 -0.83 -5.05
CA ASP A 98 1.54 -2.27 -5.24
C ASP A 98 2.24 -2.58 -6.58
N ARG A 99 3.51 -2.98 -6.51
CA ARG A 99 4.44 -2.99 -7.65
C ARG A 99 4.05 -3.98 -8.76
N SER A 100 3.05 -4.84 -8.53
CA SER A 100 2.46 -5.73 -9.52
C SER A 100 1.22 -5.18 -10.20
N GLY A 101 0.43 -4.29 -9.57
CA GLY A 101 -0.76 -3.56 -10.11
C GLY A 101 -1.87 -4.38 -10.80
N ALA A 102 -1.60 -5.63 -11.16
CA ALA A 102 -2.53 -6.55 -11.78
C ALA A 102 -3.11 -7.41 -10.66
N ALA A 103 -4.43 -7.37 -10.50
CA ALA A 103 -5.13 -8.44 -9.82
C ALA A 103 -4.64 -9.77 -10.44
N PRO A 104 -4.11 -10.72 -9.65
CA PRO A 104 -3.37 -11.83 -10.23
C PRO A 104 -4.27 -12.58 -11.22
N ARG A 105 -3.92 -12.66 -12.49
CA ARG A 105 -4.81 -13.23 -13.49
C ARG A 105 -4.82 -14.74 -13.36
N HIS A 106 -5.88 -15.38 -13.82
CA HIS A 106 -5.93 -16.84 -13.82
C HIS A 106 -4.81 -17.43 -14.70
N ASP A 107 -4.40 -16.71 -15.74
CA ASP A 107 -3.28 -17.10 -16.61
C ASP A 107 -1.93 -17.06 -15.87
N ASP A 108 -1.80 -16.29 -14.78
CA ASP A 108 -0.60 -16.25 -13.95
C ASP A 108 -0.41 -17.56 -13.14
N LEU A 109 -1.41 -18.44 -13.13
CA LEU A 109 -1.33 -19.76 -12.50
C LEU A 109 -0.69 -20.80 -13.43
N ILE A 110 -0.61 -20.55 -14.73
CA ILE A 110 -0.06 -21.50 -15.70
C ILE A 110 1.44 -21.66 -15.43
N GLY A 111 1.89 -22.91 -15.30
CA GLY A 111 3.28 -23.25 -14.99
C GLY A 111 3.63 -23.25 -13.50
N THR A 112 2.68 -22.95 -12.61
CA THR A 112 2.90 -23.11 -11.15
C THR A 112 2.66 -24.55 -10.70
N SER A 113 3.42 -24.98 -9.69
CA SER A 113 3.18 -26.24 -8.97
C SER A 113 2.02 -26.09 -8.00
N ALA A 114 1.22 -27.14 -7.89
CA ALA A 114 0.10 -27.24 -6.97
C ALA A 114 0.11 -28.60 -6.26
N SER A 115 -0.47 -28.65 -5.06
CA SER A 115 -0.60 -29.91 -4.31
C SER A 115 -2.05 -30.39 -4.30
N VAL A 116 -2.28 -31.66 -4.61
CA VAL A 116 -3.63 -32.25 -4.61
C VAL A 116 -4.15 -32.40 -3.18
N VAL A 117 -5.25 -31.72 -2.84
CA VAL A 117 -5.92 -31.83 -1.53
C VAL A 117 -6.98 -32.93 -1.54
N THR A 118 -7.73 -33.02 -2.64
CA THR A 118 -8.76 -34.03 -2.87
C THR A 118 -8.41 -34.77 -4.15
N ALA A 119 -8.33 -36.10 -4.08
CA ALA A 119 -7.91 -36.94 -5.20
C ALA A 119 -8.70 -36.62 -6.48
N ILE A 120 -7.99 -36.57 -7.61
CA ILE A 120 -8.58 -36.24 -8.91
C ILE A 120 -8.87 -37.56 -9.63
N PRO A 121 -10.15 -37.92 -9.84
CA PRO A 121 -10.50 -39.11 -10.63
C PRO A 121 -10.28 -38.86 -12.13
N ALA A 122 -10.16 -39.94 -12.92
CA ALA A 122 -9.92 -39.85 -14.36
C ALA A 122 -11.03 -39.13 -15.14
N ASP A 123 -12.27 -39.16 -14.64
CA ASP A 123 -13.42 -38.50 -15.28
C ASP A 123 -14.23 -37.68 -14.25
N GLY A 124 -13.55 -36.71 -13.63
CA GLY A 124 -14.18 -35.80 -12.68
C GLY A 124 -13.26 -34.69 -12.20
N PHE A 125 -13.72 -33.95 -11.19
CA PHE A 125 -12.94 -32.88 -10.56
C PHE A 125 -12.45 -33.35 -9.19
N GLY A 126 -11.17 -33.10 -8.91
CA GLY A 126 -10.64 -33.06 -7.57
C GLY A 126 -10.37 -31.62 -7.15
N GLU A 127 -9.54 -31.43 -6.13
CA GLU A 127 -9.20 -30.11 -5.64
C GLU A 127 -7.70 -30.01 -5.39
N VAL A 128 -7.13 -28.88 -5.78
CA VAL A 128 -5.71 -28.56 -5.62
C VAL A 128 -5.54 -27.29 -4.82
N LEU A 129 -4.44 -27.22 -4.07
CA LEU A 129 -3.98 -26.01 -3.41
C LEU A 129 -2.90 -25.37 -4.26
N VAL A 130 -3.16 -24.15 -4.74
CA VAL A 130 -2.24 -23.34 -5.54
C VAL A 130 -1.86 -22.11 -4.74
N HIS A 131 -0.62 -21.64 -4.86
CA HIS A 131 -0.19 -20.41 -4.22
C HIS A 131 -0.26 -19.25 -5.22
N ARG A 132 -1.31 -18.42 -5.12
CA ARG A 132 -1.49 -17.21 -5.95
C ARG A 132 -0.92 -16.02 -5.20
N ALA A 133 0.20 -15.46 -5.68
CA ALA A 133 0.91 -14.37 -5.01
C ALA A 133 1.21 -14.64 -3.52
N GLY A 134 1.59 -15.88 -3.19
CA GLY A 134 1.87 -16.31 -1.81
C GLY A 134 0.66 -16.68 -0.96
N GLN A 135 -0.57 -16.46 -1.45
CA GLN A 135 -1.80 -16.87 -0.77
C GLN A 135 -2.25 -18.27 -1.22
N PRO A 136 -2.50 -19.22 -0.30
CA PRO A 136 -3.00 -20.54 -0.65
C PRO A 136 -4.48 -20.46 -1.06
N VAL A 137 -4.79 -20.80 -2.31
CA VAL A 137 -6.14 -20.82 -2.86
C VAL A 137 -6.48 -22.25 -3.28
N LYS A 138 -7.68 -22.70 -2.90
CA LYS A 138 -8.21 -24.00 -3.29
C LYS A 138 -8.97 -23.85 -4.60
N LEU A 139 -8.57 -24.60 -5.61
CA LEU A 139 -9.20 -24.61 -6.93
C LEU A 139 -9.63 -26.03 -7.29
N SER A 140 -10.70 -26.14 -8.05
CA SER A 140 -11.09 -27.42 -8.66
C SER A 140 -10.07 -27.79 -9.72
N ALA A 141 -9.67 -29.05 -9.78
CA ALA A 141 -8.68 -29.52 -10.74
C ALA A 141 -9.21 -30.68 -11.57
N LYS A 142 -8.91 -30.65 -12.86
CA LYS A 142 -9.14 -31.77 -13.78
C LYS A 142 -7.79 -32.26 -14.31
N SER A 143 -7.61 -33.57 -14.35
CA SER A 143 -6.39 -34.23 -14.84
C SER A 143 -6.77 -35.33 -15.83
N PRO A 144 -5.98 -35.56 -16.90
CA PRO A 144 -6.23 -36.66 -17.84
C PRO A 144 -5.97 -38.05 -17.24
N ALA A 145 -5.17 -38.13 -16.17
CA ALA A 145 -4.89 -39.35 -15.43
C ALA A 145 -5.35 -39.21 -13.97
N PRO A 146 -5.72 -40.31 -13.28
CA PRO A 146 -6.09 -40.25 -11.87
C PRO A 146 -4.88 -39.83 -11.02
N VAL A 147 -5.07 -38.85 -10.13
CA VAL A 147 -4.01 -38.33 -9.25
C VAL A 147 -4.39 -38.49 -7.79
N ALA A 148 -3.52 -39.11 -7.01
CA ALA A 148 -3.72 -39.33 -5.59
C ALA A 148 -3.60 -38.03 -4.78
N ARG A 149 -4.27 -37.98 -3.64
CA ARG A 149 -4.13 -36.91 -2.66
C ARG A 149 -2.67 -36.78 -2.22
N GLY A 150 -2.19 -35.55 -2.12
CA GLY A 150 -0.82 -35.22 -1.71
C GLY A 150 0.21 -35.24 -2.84
N ALA A 151 -0.18 -35.62 -4.05
CA ALA A 151 0.70 -35.54 -5.21
C ALA A 151 0.93 -34.07 -5.64
N GLU A 152 2.09 -33.82 -6.22
CA GLU A 152 2.43 -32.55 -6.86
C GLU A 152 1.99 -32.59 -8.33
N VAL A 153 1.36 -31.51 -8.79
CA VAL A 153 0.85 -31.36 -10.15
C VAL A 153 1.24 -30.00 -10.72
N TRP A 154 1.45 -29.92 -12.03
CA TRP A 154 1.62 -28.65 -12.74
C TRP A 154 0.31 -28.17 -13.33
N VAL A 155 0.04 -26.88 -13.17
CA VAL A 155 -1.10 -26.21 -13.82
C VAL A 155 -0.75 -25.95 -15.29
N GLU A 156 -1.46 -26.60 -16.21
CA GLU A 156 -1.25 -26.46 -17.65
C GLU A 156 -2.16 -25.40 -18.28
N GLY A 157 -3.31 -25.14 -17.65
CA GLY A 157 -4.27 -24.16 -18.17
C GLY A 157 -5.39 -23.86 -17.20
N THR A 158 -6.05 -22.73 -17.43
CA THR A 158 -7.24 -22.32 -16.69
C THR A 158 -8.48 -22.81 -17.44
N LEU A 159 -9.36 -23.55 -16.75
CA LEU A 159 -10.64 -23.99 -17.30
C LEU A 159 -11.76 -22.98 -16.98
N SER A 160 -11.73 -22.39 -15.79
CA SER A 160 -12.65 -21.34 -15.33
C SER A 160 -12.01 -20.52 -14.21
N GLN A 161 -12.74 -19.53 -13.66
CA GLN A 161 -12.24 -18.75 -12.53
C GLN A 161 -11.95 -19.58 -11.27
N THR A 162 -12.55 -20.77 -11.16
CA THR A 162 -12.43 -21.66 -10.00
C THR A 162 -11.90 -23.05 -10.37
N ALA A 163 -11.56 -23.28 -11.64
CA ALA A 163 -11.12 -24.59 -12.13
C ALA A 163 -9.88 -24.50 -13.02
N VAL A 164 -8.94 -25.43 -12.82
CA VAL A 164 -7.68 -25.52 -13.56
C VAL A 164 -7.47 -26.92 -14.13
N SER A 165 -6.78 -26.99 -15.26
CA SER A 165 -6.27 -28.23 -15.84
C SER A 165 -4.88 -28.49 -15.29
N VAL A 166 -4.64 -29.69 -14.78
CA VAL A 166 -3.37 -30.06 -14.16
C VAL A 166 -2.84 -31.37 -14.70
N ARG A 167 -1.51 -31.49 -14.77
CA ARG A 167 -0.81 -32.72 -15.12
C ARG A 167 0.10 -33.17 -13.97
N PRO A 168 0.15 -34.48 -13.64
CA PRO A 168 1.09 -34.98 -12.65
C PRO A 168 2.55 -34.69 -13.03
N VAL A 169 3.35 -34.34 -12.03
CA VAL A 169 4.80 -34.21 -12.18
C VAL A 169 5.40 -35.62 -12.27
N GLU A 170 5.93 -35.98 -13.43
CA GLU A 170 6.79 -37.16 -13.56
C GLU A 170 8.15 -36.83 -12.95
N ARG A 171 8.57 -37.60 -11.94
CA ARG A 171 9.93 -37.55 -11.36
C ARG A 171 10.80 -38.66 -11.92
#